data_AF-A0A5R9P3B4-F1
#
_entry.id   AF-A0A5R9P3B4-F1
#
_cell.length_a   1.000
_cell.length_b   1.000
_cell.length_c   1.000
_cell.angle_alpha   90.00
_cell.angle_beta   90.00
_cell.angle_gamma   90.00
#
_symmetry.space_group_name_H-M   'P 1'
#
loop_
_entity.id
_entity.type
_entity.pdbx_description
1 polymer ?
#
loop_
_entity_poly.entity_id
_entity_poly.type
_entity_poly.pdbx_seq_one_letter_code
_entity_poly.pdbx_strand_id
1 'polypeptide(L)'
;MVGVLCFNAAGHHLERANRLEKLTCLYGDNSTGVLLAIELGLDVLAAAITYPGFEVLDFKSSVSGMYLGEVGTTEAPSFQVAARLWLSSHCSLCSFSEFPYKQRS
;
A
#
# COMPACT_ATOMS: atom_id res chain seq x y z
N MET A 1 -6.73 -0.31 5.07
CA MET A 1 -5.41 -0.06 4.42
C MET A 1 -5.61 -0.08 2.92
N VAL A 2 -4.97 0.82 2.17
CA VAL A 2 -5.16 0.95 0.70
C VAL A 2 -3.86 0.78 -0.09
N GLY A 3 -2.73 0.58 0.60
CA GLY A 3 -1.44 0.27 0.01
C GLY A 3 -0.41 -0.07 1.09
N VAL A 4 0.74 -0.60 0.67
CA VAL A 4 1.90 -0.93 1.52
C VAL A 4 3.17 -0.47 0.82
N LEU A 5 3.99 0.30 1.54
CA LEU A 5 5.32 0.69 1.10
C LEU A 5 6.37 -0.22 1.76
N CYS A 6 7.16 -0.91 0.95
CA CYS A 6 8.36 -1.61 1.40
C CYS A 6 9.58 -0.84 0.92
N PHE A 7 10.58 -0.66 1.78
CA PHE A 7 11.77 0.12 1.46
C PHE A 7 12.99 -0.36 2.25
N ASN A 8 14.17 -0.11 1.70
CA ASN A 8 15.46 -0.15 2.40
C ASN A 8 16.46 0.79 1.70
N ALA A 9 17.73 0.74 2.08
CA ALA A 9 18.78 1.57 1.49
C ALA A 9 19.01 1.37 -0.04
N ALA A 10 18.57 0.24 -0.61
CA ALA A 10 18.73 -0.10 -2.03
C ALA A 10 17.52 0.29 -2.90
N GLY A 11 16.37 0.63 -2.31
CA GLY A 11 15.19 1.03 -3.06
C GLY A 11 13.88 0.87 -2.31
N HIS A 12 12.78 1.01 -3.05
CA HIS A 12 11.43 0.96 -2.51
C HIS A 12 10.44 0.31 -3.49
N HIS A 13 9.29 -0.10 -2.97
CA HIS A 13 8.15 -0.60 -3.74
C HIS A 13 6.86 -0.23 -3.02
N LEU A 14 5.94 0.42 -3.74
CA LEU A 14 4.58 0.71 -3.26
C LEU A 14 3.60 -0.26 -3.92
N GLU A 15 3.07 -1.20 -3.15
CA GLU A 15 1.95 -2.04 -3.60
C GLU A 15 0.64 -1.33 -3.26
N ARG A 16 -0.24 -1.14 -4.25
CA ARG A 16 -1.57 -0.57 -4.07
C ARG A 16 -2.61 -1.67 -3.93
N ALA A 17 -3.68 -1.38 -3.20
CA ALA A 17 -4.82 -2.29 -3.16
C ALA A 17 -5.50 -2.38 -4.53
N ASN A 18 -5.81 -3.59 -4.97
CA ASN A 18 -6.27 -3.85 -6.34
C ASN A 18 -7.78 -4.07 -6.48
N ARG A 19 -8.52 -4.00 -5.38
CA ARG A 19 -10.00 -4.12 -5.35
C ARG A 19 -10.67 -2.95 -4.65
N LEU A 20 -10.28 -1.73 -5.00
CA LEU A 20 -10.84 -0.51 -4.40
C LEU A 20 -12.33 -0.37 -4.72
N GLU A 21 -12.83 -0.93 -5.82
CA GLU A 21 -14.25 -0.94 -6.18
C GLU A 21 -15.14 -1.54 -5.08
N LYS A 22 -14.61 -2.42 -4.21
CA LYS A 22 -15.35 -2.93 -3.05
C LYS A 22 -15.75 -1.83 -2.05
N LEU A 23 -15.09 -0.68 -2.09
CA LEU A 23 -15.43 0.48 -1.28
C LEU A 23 -16.76 1.11 -1.70
N THR A 24 -17.23 0.87 -2.94
CA THR A 24 -18.56 1.31 -3.38
C THR A 24 -19.66 0.74 -2.48
N CYS A 25 -19.54 -0.52 -2.05
CA CYS A 25 -20.48 -1.14 -1.12
C CYS A 25 -20.51 -0.48 0.27
N LEU A 26 -19.40 0.13 0.70
CA LEU A 26 -19.27 0.74 2.03
C LEU A 26 -19.67 2.21 2.04
N TYR A 27 -19.34 2.95 0.97
CA TYR A 27 -19.52 4.40 0.91
C TYR A 27 -20.69 4.85 0.04
N GLY A 28 -21.35 3.93 -0.69
CA GLY A 28 -22.50 4.23 -1.53
C GLY A 28 -22.20 5.38 -2.50
N ASP A 29 -23.05 6.39 -2.50
CA ASP A 29 -22.96 7.56 -3.38
C ASP A 29 -21.68 8.39 -3.18
N ASN A 30 -21.03 8.31 -2.01
CA ASN A 30 -19.78 9.03 -1.72
C ASN A 30 -18.54 8.27 -2.22
N SER A 31 -18.70 7.06 -2.76
CA SER A 31 -17.59 6.19 -3.14
C SER A 31 -16.66 6.81 -4.18
N THR A 32 -17.18 7.57 -5.14
CA THR A 32 -16.35 8.25 -6.15
C THR A 32 -15.35 9.22 -5.52
N GLY A 33 -15.79 10.03 -4.55
CA GLY A 33 -14.91 10.98 -3.85
C GLY A 33 -13.86 10.27 -3.00
N VAL A 34 -14.24 9.19 -2.33
CA VAL A 34 -13.33 8.38 -1.51
C VAL A 34 -12.26 7.70 -2.38
N LEU A 35 -12.67 7.10 -3.50
CA LEU A 35 -11.76 6.45 -4.44
C LEU A 35 -10.75 7.45 -5.01
N LEU A 36 -11.22 8.64 -5.42
CA LEU A 36 -10.35 9.70 -5.93
C LEU A 36 -9.35 10.17 -4.87
N ALA A 37 -9.79 10.35 -3.63
CA ALA A 37 -8.91 10.75 -2.53
C ALA A 37 -7.81 9.71 -2.28
N ILE A 38 -8.17 8.42 -2.28
CA ILE A 38 -7.22 7.31 -2.11
C ILE A 38 -6.18 7.29 -3.23
N GLU A 39 -6.63 7.32 -4.49
CA GLU A 39 -5.70 7.29 -5.64
C GLU A 39 -4.77 8.49 -5.63
N LEU A 40 -5.30 9.69 -5.36
CA LEU A 40 -4.49 10.91 -5.27
C LEU A 40 -3.43 10.82 -4.18
N GLY A 41 -3.77 10.32 -2.99
CA GLY A 41 -2.80 10.20 -1.91
C GLY A 41 -1.74 9.14 -2.18
N LEU A 42 -2.10 8.04 -2.86
CA LEU A 42 -1.14 7.02 -3.30
C LEU A 42 -0.22 7.54 -4.42
N ASP A 43 -0.73 8.37 -5.33
CA ASP A 43 0.07 9.04 -6.35
C ASP A 43 1.04 10.05 -5.75
N VAL A 44 0.59 10.86 -4.79
CA VAL A 44 1.45 11.81 -4.06
C VAL A 44 2.54 11.07 -3.31
N LEU A 45 2.23 9.96 -2.62
CA LEU A 45 3.23 9.14 -1.94
C LEU A 45 4.21 8.53 -2.94
N ALA A 46 3.72 7.96 -4.05
CA ALA A 46 4.56 7.38 -5.09
C ALA A 46 5.54 8.39 -5.71
N ALA A 47 5.10 9.64 -5.88
CA ALA A 47 5.98 10.72 -6.32
C ALA A 47 7.00 11.09 -5.23
N ALA A 48 6.55 11.24 -3.98
CA ALA A 48 7.41 11.66 -2.87
C ALA A 48 8.56 10.69 -2.59
N ILE A 49 8.32 9.38 -2.64
CA ILE A 49 9.33 8.34 -2.34
C ILE A 49 10.47 8.30 -3.37
N THR A 50 10.30 8.92 -4.54
CA THR A 50 11.36 9.05 -5.55
C THR A 50 12.27 10.25 -5.32
N TYR A 51 11.89 11.18 -4.43
CA TYR A 51 12.64 12.38 -4.18
C TYR A 51 13.89 12.09 -3.33
N PRO A 52 15.08 12.59 -3.72
CA PRO A 52 16.29 12.44 -2.91
C PRO A 52 16.12 13.07 -1.52
N GLY A 53 16.45 12.33 -0.45
CA GLY A 53 16.31 12.79 0.92
C GLY A 53 14.89 12.68 1.49
N PHE A 54 14.00 11.96 0.80
CA PHE A 54 12.71 11.58 1.35
C PHE A 54 12.88 10.62 2.55
N GLU A 55 12.40 11.05 3.71
CA GLU A 55 12.31 10.21 4.90
C GLU A 55 10.88 9.73 5.09
N VAL A 56 10.67 8.41 5.03
CA VAL A 56 9.33 7.78 5.11
C VAL A 56 8.59 8.19 6.37
N LEU A 57 9.30 8.29 7.50
CA LEU A 57 8.72 8.60 8.80
C LEU A 57 8.18 10.04 8.89
N ASP A 58 8.65 10.94 8.02
CA ASP A 58 8.27 12.35 8.02
C ASP A 58 7.16 12.68 7.01
N PHE A 59 6.77 11.71 6.18
CA PHE A 59 5.74 11.94 5.17
C PHE A 59 4.38 12.24 5.80
N LYS A 60 3.83 13.39 5.40
CA LYS A 60 2.45 13.79 5.73
C LYS A 60 1.66 13.90 4.45
N SER A 61 0.61 13.10 4.35
CA SER A 61 -0.31 13.17 3.22
C SER A 61 -1.00 14.54 3.18
N SER A 62 -1.10 15.13 1.99
CA SER A 62 -1.96 16.29 1.73
C SER A 62 -3.44 15.92 1.60
N VAL A 63 -3.75 14.62 1.52
CA VAL A 63 -5.12 14.10 1.49
C VAL A 63 -5.57 13.79 2.91
N SER A 64 -6.67 14.43 3.32
CA SER A 64 -7.29 14.22 4.63
C SER A 64 -7.67 12.76 4.85
N GLY A 65 -7.40 12.24 6.06
CA GLY A 65 -7.71 10.86 6.43
C GLY A 65 -6.71 9.81 5.91
N MET A 66 -5.70 10.20 5.13
CA MET A 66 -4.59 9.33 4.75
C MET A 66 -3.37 9.57 5.61
N TYR A 67 -2.78 8.49 6.11
CA TYR A 67 -1.57 8.50 6.92
C TYR A 67 -0.78 7.22 6.66
N LEU A 68 0.53 7.28 6.88
CA LEU A 68 1.35 6.07 6.95
C LEU A 68 1.15 5.41 8.30
N GLY A 69 0.95 4.09 8.27
CA GLY A 69 0.87 3.28 9.48
C GLY A 69 2.23 3.07 10.14
N GLU A 70 2.26 2.21 11.15
CA GLU A 70 3.50 1.82 11.82
C GLU A 70 4.50 1.18 10.84
N VAL A 71 5.78 1.48 11.04
CA VAL A 71 6.87 0.84 10.30
C VAL A 71 7.32 -0.41 11.03
N GLY A 72 7.40 -1.52 10.31
CA GLY A 72 7.89 -2.80 10.81
C GLY A 72 8.97 -3.39 9.91
N THR A 73 9.69 -4.38 10.43
CA THR A 73 10.71 -5.13 9.68
C THR A 73 10.13 -6.45 9.18
N THR A 74 10.52 -6.87 7.97
CA THR A 74 10.11 -8.15 7.40
C THR A 74 11.17 -8.71 6.46
N GLU A 75 11.11 -10.01 6.18
CA GLU A 75 11.99 -10.70 5.23
C GLU A 75 11.17 -11.31 4.10
N ALA A 76 11.59 -11.08 2.86
CA ALA A 76 11.00 -11.69 1.67
C ALA A 76 12.00 -11.71 0.50
N PRO A 77 11.77 -12.55 -0.52
CA PRO A 77 12.62 -12.58 -1.72
C PRO A 77 12.63 -11.29 -2.53
N SER A 78 11.63 -10.42 -2.38
CA SER A 78 11.58 -9.09 -2.99
C SER A 78 10.60 -8.17 -2.24
N PHE A 79 10.73 -6.86 -2.44
CA PHE A 79 9.78 -5.89 -1.87
C PHE A 79 8.35 -6.13 -2.34
N GLN A 80 8.17 -6.49 -3.61
CA GLN A 80 6.87 -6.81 -4.17
C GLN A 80 6.22 -7.99 -3.44
N VAL A 81 6.98 -9.05 -3.15
CA VAL A 81 6.48 -10.21 -2.40
C VAL A 81 6.10 -9.81 -0.98
N ALA A 82 6.98 -9.08 -0.26
CA ALA A 82 6.69 -8.59 1.08
C ALA A 82 5.41 -7.74 1.12
N ALA A 83 5.34 -6.72 0.25
CA ALA A 83 4.22 -5.78 0.22
C ALA A 83 2.90 -6.49 -0.08
N ARG A 84 2.88 -7.40 -1.06
CA ARG A 84 1.68 -8.17 -1.42
C ARG A 84 1.23 -9.11 -0.31
N LEU A 85 2.15 -9.86 0.31
CA LEU A 85 1.83 -10.76 1.43
C LEU A 85 1.22 -9.98 2.60
N TRP A 86 1.81 -8.83 2.94
CA TRP A 86 1.29 -7.96 3.98
C TRP A 86 -0.09 -7.42 3.64
N LEU A 87 -0.22 -6.88 2.42
CA LEU A 87 -1.46 -6.27 1.97
C LEU A 87 -2.59 -7.31 1.85
N SER A 88 -2.32 -8.54 1.38
CA SER A 88 -3.34 -9.60 1.33
C SER A 88 -3.75 -10.15 2.68
N SER A 89 -2.84 -10.18 3.66
CA SER A 89 -3.13 -10.71 4.99
C SER A 89 -3.91 -9.71 5.86
N HIS A 90 -3.79 -8.41 5.60
CA HIS A 90 -4.37 -7.34 6.43
C HIS A 90 -5.39 -6.46 5.71
N CYS A 91 -5.70 -6.72 4.44
CA CYS A 91 -6.65 -5.93 3.68
C CYS A 91 -7.59 -6.77 2.81
N SER A 92 -8.89 -6.62 3.03
CA SER A 92 -9.95 -7.25 2.23
C SER A 92 -10.13 -6.64 0.83
N LEU A 93 -9.49 -5.48 0.56
CA LEU A 93 -9.45 -4.81 -0.73
C LEU A 93 -8.35 -5.38 -1.64
N CYS A 94 -7.78 -6.53 -1.29
CA CYS A 94 -6.74 -7.18 -2.06
C CYS A 94 -7.07 -8.62 -2.36
N SER A 95 -6.72 -9.04 -3.57
CA SER A 95 -6.70 -10.43 -3.96
C SER A 95 -5.57 -10.63 -4.95
N PHE A 96 -4.58 -11.41 -4.52
CA PHE A 96 -3.53 -11.91 -5.38
C PHE A 96 -3.76 -13.41 -5.52
N SER A 97 -3.76 -13.92 -6.75
CA SER A 97 -3.75 -15.37 -6.97
C SER A 97 -2.47 -15.95 -6.34
N GLU A 98 -2.62 -17.08 -5.66
CA GLU A 98 -1.67 -17.68 -4.72
C GLU A 98 -0.17 -17.47 -5.04
N PHE A 99 0.57 -17.04 -4.01
CA PHE A 99 2.01 -17.26 -3.98
C PHE A 99 2.26 -18.75 -3.83
N PRO A 100 3.17 -19.37 -4.61
CA PRO A 100 3.56 -20.74 -4.36
C PRO A 100 4.33 -20.80 -3.02
N TYR A 101 3.59 -21.01 -1.93
CA TYR A 101 4.18 -21.29 -0.62
C TYR A 101 4.74 -22.70 -0.70
N LYS A 102 6.03 -22.85 -0.99
CA LYS A 102 6.73 -24.12 -0.72
C LYS A 102 6.68 -24.34 0.78
N GLN A 103 5.78 -25.20 1.24
CA GLN A 103 5.87 -25.79 2.56
C GLN A 103 7.25 -26.45 2.68
N ARG A 104 8.07 -25.97 3.61
CA ARG A 104 9.25 -26.74 4.04
C ARG A 104 8.71 -27.95 4.79
N SER A 105 8.86 -29.11 4.16
CA SER A 105 8.78 -30.45 4.76
C SER A 105 9.83 -30.64 5.85
#